data_AF-A0A1Q9H1K1-F1
#
_entry.id   AF-A0A1Q9H1K1-F1
#
_cell.length_a   1.000
_cell.length_b   1.000
_cell.length_c   1.000
_cell.angle_alpha   90.00
_cell.angle_beta   90.00
_cell.angle_gamma   90.00
#
_symmetry.space_group_name_H-M   'P 1'
#
loop_
_entity.id
_entity.type
_entity.pdbx_description
1 polymer ?
#
loop_
_entity_poly.entity_id
_entity_poly.type
_entity_poly.pdbx_seq_one_letter_code
_entity_poly.pdbx_strand_id
1 'polypeptide(L)'
;MAVLEQGTWYPNKEVNELSYEDSFELPQTAEQDRYHLYMSLACPFAHRPYLVINFLGLNDAITVSSVADKRYDDGWLFDDVHSDPLYNAGDLVKLYQRAKPGHD
;
A
#
# COMPACT_ATOMS: atom_id res chain seq x y z
N MET A 1 -2.14 13.90 20.54
CA MET A 1 -2.50 14.06 19.10
C MET A 1 -3.51 12.97 18.77
N ALA A 2 -4.41 13.13 17.79
CA ALA A 2 -5.32 12.02 17.47
C ALA A 2 -4.53 10.81 16.96
N VAL A 3 -4.75 9.63 17.54
CA VAL A 3 -4.13 8.37 17.13
C VAL A 3 -5.15 7.46 16.44
N LEU A 4 -4.69 6.65 15.48
CA LEU A 4 -5.49 5.61 14.84
C LEU A 4 -5.09 4.27 15.45
N GLU A 5 -6.03 3.59 16.10
CA GLU A 5 -5.81 2.23 16.62
C GLU A 5 -6.87 1.31 16.01
N GLN A 6 -6.41 0.27 15.30
CA GLN A 6 -7.28 -0.74 14.67
C GLN A 6 -8.44 -0.12 13.86
N GLY A 7 -8.15 0.92 13.09
CA GLY A 7 -9.13 1.60 12.23
C GLY A 7 -10.05 2.61 12.94
N THR A 8 -9.88 2.83 14.25
CA THR A 8 -10.65 3.81 15.03
C THR A 8 -9.79 5.01 15.42
N TRP A 9 -10.28 6.22 15.17
CA TRP A 9 -9.61 7.46 15.57
C TRP A 9 -9.94 7.82 17.02
N TYR A 10 -8.90 8.02 17.84
CA TYR A 10 -9.01 8.43 19.23
C TYR A 10 -8.40 9.83 19.42
N PRO A 11 -9.21 10.86 19.71
CA PRO A 11 -8.71 12.23 19.80
C PRO A 11 -7.88 12.50 21.05
N ASN A 12 -8.09 11.74 22.12
CA ASN A 12 -7.52 11.96 23.46
C ASN A 12 -6.64 10.80 23.94
N LYS A 13 -6.17 9.95 23.02
CA LYS A 13 -5.29 8.82 23.34
C LYS A 13 -3.87 9.16 22.87
N GLU A 14 -2.88 8.85 23.69
CA GLU A 14 -1.47 9.07 23.41
C GLU A 14 -0.82 7.82 22.80
N VAL A 15 0.31 8.02 22.10
CA VAL A 15 1.00 6.95 21.36
C VAL A 15 1.46 5.82 22.29
N ASN A 16 1.94 6.16 23.49
CA ASN A 16 2.38 5.19 24.48
C ASN A 16 1.24 4.34 25.08
N GLU A 17 -0.01 4.70 24.82
CA GLU A 17 -1.19 3.93 25.22
C GLU A 17 -1.63 2.95 24.12
N LEU A 18 -0.97 2.95 22.95
CA LEU A 18 -1.25 2.02 21.87
C LEU A 18 -0.72 0.62 22.18
N SER A 19 -1.49 -0.38 21.77
CA SER A 19 -1.05 -1.79 21.83
C SER A 19 0.14 -2.10 20.91
N TYR A 20 0.31 -1.31 19.84
CA TYR A 20 1.37 -1.42 18.87
C TYR A 20 1.55 -0.09 18.13
N GLU A 21 2.80 0.24 17.80
CA GLU A 21 3.17 1.36 16.94
C GLU A 21 3.97 0.82 15.75
N ASP A 22 3.54 1.15 14.53
CA ASP A 22 4.33 0.86 13.34
C ASP A 22 5.60 1.72 13.33
N SER A 23 6.77 1.07 13.30
CA SER A 23 8.08 1.73 13.18
C SER A 23 8.73 1.30 11.86
N PHE A 24 9.12 2.29 11.04
CA PHE A 24 9.74 2.06 9.74
C PHE A 24 11.13 2.68 9.70
N GLU A 25 12.15 1.87 9.38
CA GLU A 25 13.47 2.38 9.01
C GLU A 25 13.44 2.81 7.54
N LEU A 26 13.04 4.05 7.30
CA LEU A 26 13.01 4.61 5.96
C LEU A 26 14.39 5.11 5.55
N PRO A 27 14.79 4.96 4.27
CA PRO A 27 16.01 5.57 3.78
C PRO A 27 15.93 7.10 3.91
N GLN A 28 17.05 7.72 4.24
CA GLN A 28 17.12 9.17 4.43
C GLN A 28 16.92 9.96 3.13
N THR A 29 17.12 9.31 1.98
CA THR A 29 16.96 9.88 0.64
C THR A 29 16.04 9.02 -0.21
N ALA A 30 15.21 9.67 -1.03
CA ALA A 30 14.45 9.00 -2.07
C ALA A 30 15.39 8.55 -3.22
N GLU A 31 15.12 7.38 -3.78
CA GLU A 31 15.92 6.75 -4.84
C GLU A 31 15.01 6.42 -6.03
N GLN A 32 15.52 6.62 -7.25
CA GLN A 32 14.88 6.14 -8.47
C GLN A 32 14.92 4.61 -8.52
N ASP A 33 13.97 4.00 -9.25
CA ASP A 33 13.90 2.55 -9.50
C ASP A 33 13.78 1.66 -8.24
N ARG A 34 13.48 2.24 -7.08
CA ARG A 34 13.36 1.52 -5.80
C ARG A 34 11.92 1.25 -5.38
N TYR A 35 10.99 2.12 -5.77
CA TYR A 35 9.62 2.10 -5.26
C TYR A 35 8.61 1.66 -6.32
N HIS A 36 7.63 0.87 -5.89
CA HIS A 36 6.52 0.41 -6.71
C HIS A 36 5.20 0.65 -5.98
N LEU A 37 4.21 1.22 -6.67
CA LEU A 37 2.86 1.44 -6.16
C LEU A 37 1.92 0.34 -6.65
N TYR A 38 1.47 -0.53 -5.73
CA TYR A 38 0.29 -1.35 -5.96
C TYR A 38 -0.97 -0.53 -5.65
N MET A 39 -1.93 -0.52 -6.58
CA MET A 39 -3.18 0.21 -6.41
C MET A 39 -4.37 -0.52 -7.02
N SER A 40 -5.58 0.01 -6.88
CA SER A 40 -6.74 -0.38 -7.70
C SER A 40 -7.25 0.86 -8.41
N LEU A 41 -7.42 0.80 -9.74
CA LEU A 41 -8.01 1.89 -10.54
C LEU A 41 -9.44 2.25 -10.10
N ALA A 42 -10.16 1.30 -9.50
CA ALA A 42 -11.49 1.52 -8.93
C ALA A 42 -11.48 2.23 -7.55
N CYS A 43 -10.33 2.34 -6.87
CA CYS A 43 -10.26 2.86 -5.49
C CYS A 43 -9.97 4.37 -5.45
N PRO A 44 -10.87 5.22 -4.92
CA PRO A 44 -10.65 6.67 -4.88
C PRO A 44 -9.52 7.09 -3.94
N PHE A 45 -9.19 6.27 -2.95
CA PHE A 45 -8.04 6.51 -2.07
C PHE A 45 -6.73 6.24 -2.79
N ALA A 46 -6.65 5.12 -3.52
CA ALA A 46 -5.45 4.73 -4.26
C ALA A 46 -5.22 5.62 -5.50
N HIS A 47 -6.26 6.26 -6.01
CA HIS A 47 -6.13 7.23 -7.09
C HIS A 47 -5.39 8.52 -6.67
N ARG A 48 -5.38 8.89 -5.38
CA ARG A 48 -4.68 10.09 -4.88
C ARG A 48 -3.16 10.04 -5.13
N PRO A 49 -2.41 9.00 -4.71
CA PRO A 49 -0.99 8.90 -5.02
C PRO A 49 -0.74 8.79 -6.53
N TYR A 50 -1.59 8.07 -7.28
CA TYR A 50 -1.45 7.97 -8.74
C TYR A 50 -1.54 9.32 -9.45
N LEU A 51 -2.47 10.18 -9.02
CA LEU A 51 -2.58 11.56 -9.52
C LEU A 51 -1.28 12.34 -9.27
N VAL A 52 -0.71 12.25 -8.07
CA VAL A 52 0.52 12.96 -7.71
C VAL A 52 1.71 12.48 -8.54
N ILE A 53 1.86 11.17 -8.73
CA ILE A 53 2.91 10.58 -9.58
C ILE A 53 2.84 11.18 -10.99
N ASN A 54 1.65 11.22 -11.59
CA ASN A 54 1.46 11.77 -12.92
C ASN A 54 1.65 13.29 -12.98
N PHE A 55 1.07 14.02 -12.03
CA PHE A 55 1.12 15.49 -12.00
C PHE A 55 2.55 16.02 -11.83
N LEU A 56 3.37 15.34 -11.03
CA LEU A 56 4.76 15.70 -10.79
C LEU A 56 5.74 15.05 -11.78
N GLY A 57 5.27 14.23 -12.73
CA GLY A 57 6.13 13.57 -13.71
C GLY A 57 7.06 12.50 -13.12
N LEU A 58 6.62 11.79 -12.08
CA LEU A 58 7.42 10.78 -11.38
C LEU A 58 7.32 9.36 -11.99
N ASN A 59 6.71 9.23 -13.16
CA ASN A 59 6.46 7.94 -13.82
C ASN A 59 7.75 7.16 -14.14
N ASP A 60 8.87 7.87 -14.34
CA ASP A 60 10.18 7.24 -14.57
C ASP A 60 10.85 6.75 -13.28
N ALA A 61 10.38 7.19 -12.10
CA ALA A 61 10.99 6.85 -10.81
C ALA A 61 10.15 5.88 -9.97
N ILE A 62 8.83 5.88 -10.16
CA ILE A 62 7.88 5.06 -9.39
C ILE A 62 7.02 4.27 -10.37
N THR A 63 7.25 2.96 -10.41
CA THR A 63 6.42 2.05 -11.23
C THR A 63 5.09 1.78 -10.53
N VAL A 64 4.04 1.48 -11.30
CA VAL A 64 2.67 1.31 -10.79
C VAL A 64 2.07 0.02 -11.36
N SER A 65 1.34 -0.73 -10.55
CA SER A 65 0.50 -1.85 -11.01
C SER A 65 -0.86 -1.82 -10.33
N SER A 66 -1.91 -2.02 -11.13
CA SER A 66 -3.26 -2.17 -10.60
C SER A 66 -3.51 -3.63 -10.27
N VAL A 67 -4.22 -3.89 -9.17
CA VAL A 67 -4.97 -5.13 -8.96
C VAL A 67 -6.25 -5.11 -9.80
N ALA A 68 -6.93 -6.25 -9.91
CA ALA A 68 -8.24 -6.34 -10.55
C ALA A 68 -9.28 -5.45 -9.85
N ASP A 69 -10.23 -4.91 -10.61
CA ASP A 69 -11.25 -3.97 -10.09
C ASP A 69 -12.18 -4.58 -9.05
N LYS A 70 -12.38 -5.90 -9.09
CA LYS A 70 -13.26 -6.61 -8.17
C LYS A 70 -12.47 -7.12 -6.97
N ARG A 71 -12.82 -6.59 -5.80
CA ARG A 71 -12.42 -7.15 -4.51
C ARG A 71 -13.31 -8.34 -4.15
N TYR A 72 -12.71 -9.45 -3.74
CA TYR A 72 -13.41 -10.63 -3.22
C TYR A 72 -13.27 -10.70 -1.69
N ASP A 73 -13.88 -11.70 -1.07
CA ASP A 73 -13.79 -11.90 0.39
C ASP A 73 -12.32 -12.03 0.84
N ASP A 74 -11.50 -12.64 -0.01
CA ASP A 74 -10.05 -12.87 0.13
C ASP A 74 -9.21 -11.60 -0.08
N GLY A 75 -9.85 -10.47 -0.40
CA GLY A 75 -9.19 -9.20 -0.66
C GLY A 75 -9.02 -8.88 -2.14
N TRP A 76 -7.94 -8.16 -2.46
CA TRP A 76 -7.63 -7.70 -3.81
C TRP A 76 -6.81 -8.76 -4.55
N LEU A 77 -7.25 -9.14 -5.75
CA LEU A 77 -6.62 -10.20 -6.54
C LEU A 77 -5.89 -9.62 -7.77
N PHE A 78 -4.88 -10.34 -8.21
CA PHE A 78 -4.26 -10.15 -9.52
C PHE A 78 -4.87 -11.13 -10.53
N ASP A 79 -4.94 -10.75 -11.80
CA ASP A 79 -5.47 -11.58 -12.89
C ASP A 79 -4.58 -11.52 -14.13
N ASP A 80 -4.96 -12.17 -15.23
CA ASP A 80 -4.17 -12.23 -16.46
C ASP A 80 -3.97 -10.84 -17.11
N VAL A 81 -4.84 -9.87 -16.82
CA VAL A 81 -4.76 -8.49 -17.34
C VAL A 81 -3.96 -7.60 -16.37
N HIS A 82 -4.11 -7.87 -15.07
CA HIS A 82 -3.57 -7.12 -13.95
C HIS A 82 -2.68 -8.05 -13.11
N SER A 83 -1.62 -8.59 -13.72
CA SER A 83 -0.68 -9.47 -13.03
C SER A 83 0.31 -8.66 -12.19
N ASP A 84 0.75 -9.20 -11.05
CA ASP A 84 1.88 -8.64 -10.29
C ASP A 84 3.21 -8.83 -11.05
N PRO A 85 3.87 -7.75 -11.51
CA PRO A 85 5.09 -7.86 -12.31
C PRO A 85 6.35 -8.14 -11.48
N LEU A 86 6.33 -7.98 -10.16
CA LEU A 86 7.52 -8.09 -9.32
C LEU A 86 7.65 -9.47 -8.68
N TYR A 87 6.55 -10.04 -8.21
CA TYR A 87 6.57 -11.31 -7.46
C TYR A 87 5.60 -12.36 -7.97
N ASN A 88 4.82 -12.04 -9.01
CA ASN A 88 3.78 -12.93 -9.55
C ASN A 88 2.82 -13.44 -8.45
N ALA A 89 2.49 -12.57 -7.48
CA ALA A 89 1.52 -12.88 -6.45
C ALA A 89 0.11 -13.02 -7.05
N GLY A 90 -0.68 -13.96 -6.53
CA GLY A 90 -2.09 -14.10 -6.92
C GLY A 90 -3.03 -13.11 -6.24
N ASP A 91 -2.60 -12.54 -5.11
CA ASP A 91 -3.38 -11.60 -4.32
C ASP A 91 -2.48 -10.62 -3.57
N LEU A 92 -3.06 -9.48 -3.18
CA LEU A 92 -2.35 -8.43 -2.45
C LEU A 92 -1.97 -8.87 -1.04
N VAL A 93 -2.75 -9.78 -0.42
CA VAL A 93 -2.47 -10.30 0.94
C VAL A 93 -1.12 -11.00 1.01
N LYS A 94 -0.76 -11.79 0.00
CA LYS A 94 0.57 -12.40 -0.11
C LYS A 94 1.71 -11.38 -0.14
N LEU A 95 1.49 -10.20 -0.71
CA LEU A 95 2.48 -9.12 -0.69
C LEU A 95 2.64 -8.55 0.72
N TYR A 96 1.54 -8.37 1.47
CA TYR A 96 1.60 -7.98 2.88
C TYR A 96 2.30 -9.04 3.74
N GLN A 97 1.98 -10.32 3.55
CA GLN A 97 2.61 -11.43 4.27
C GLN A 97 4.10 -11.58 3.94
N ARG A 98 4.50 -11.29 2.69
CA ARG A 98 5.91 -11.23 2.28
C ARG A 98 6.66 -10.11 3.02
N ALA A 99 6.03 -8.95 3.18
CA ALA A 99 6.62 -7.81 3.89
C ALA A 99 6.70 -8.05 5.40
N LYS A 100 5.66 -8.64 5.99
CA LYS A 100 5.56 -8.95 7.42
C LYS A 100 4.85 -10.29 7.61
N PRO A 101 5.58 -11.40 7.84
CA PRO A 101 4.96 -12.69 8.11
C PRO A 101 3.99 -12.63 9.29
N GLY A 102 2.79 -13.22 9.14
CA GLY A 102 1.73 -13.19 10.15
C GLY A 102 0.83 -11.94 10.12
N HIS A 103 0.91 -11.13 9.05
CA HIS A 103 -0.12 -10.13 8.76
C HIS A 103 -1.36 -10.83 8.19
N ASP A 104 -2.48 -10.71 8.90
CA ASP A 104 -3.81 -11.20 8.48
C ASP A 104 -4.50 -10.24 7.50
#